data_AF-A0A9E3VJ04-F1
#
_entry.id   AF-A0A9E3VJ04-F1
#
_cell.length_a   1.000
_cell.length_b   1.000
_cell.length_c   1.000
_cell.angle_alpha   90.00
_cell.angle_beta   90.00
_cell.angle_gamma   90.00
#
_symmetry.space_group_name_H-M   'P 1'
#
loop_
_entity.id
_entity.type
_entity.pdbx_description
1 polymer ?
#
loop_
_entity_poly.entity_id
_entity_poly.type
_entity_poly.pdbx_seq_one_letter_code
_entity_poly.pdbx_strand_id
1 'polypeptide(L)'
;MVKDGRTRLALWLALFAMVWGAGCGYIADKNRIRIATMDGKPITRGDLTKILHDMDPDERPTIKTRGDLLKALQNYIDMRLKNELAKSLKDQGKIHVPRELAERIYLIKNPEQVGMIGNPEEYKLTQRDIEYMKQERELGIDKELEKLEAEQAVAFRIDEAMKSGLIQILDEEYQSEYETRKQDLKHYEKVSFRGVFVPASNPEAGSIAASIVGRLHAGESIDDVAKSLANAKADILEAQLSHDPRNQKFAGFWQQAAESKPGDIVGPIFIQGWERGRLDAQGKQILEQLPESLLVAQVVDEVPETQKTLEESKEALAPLILYAKVMDQLRKEHGVSIFEENLPDPSMYDTTRSSVIIR
;
A
#
# COMPACT_ATOMS: atom_id res chain seq x y z
N MET A 1 29.93 -67.31 -51.15
CA MET A 1 30.86 -66.92 -50.05
C MET A 1 31.28 -65.48 -50.33
N VAL A 2 30.53 -64.48 -49.87
CA VAL A 2 30.56 -63.85 -48.53
C VAL A 2 31.96 -63.42 -48.12
N LYS A 3 32.24 -62.11 -48.28
CA LYS A 3 32.94 -61.26 -47.30
C LYS A 3 33.05 -59.85 -47.88
N ASP A 4 32.18 -58.96 -47.41
CA ASP A 4 32.57 -57.58 -47.01
C ASP A 4 31.33 -56.77 -46.55
N GLY A 5 30.53 -57.39 -45.67
CA GLY A 5 29.48 -56.70 -44.91
C GLY A 5 30.00 -55.99 -43.66
N ARG A 6 31.29 -56.14 -43.31
CA ARG A 6 31.87 -55.58 -42.07
C ARG A 6 32.34 -54.13 -42.21
N THR A 7 32.71 -53.69 -43.41
CA THR A 7 33.15 -52.30 -43.66
C THR A 7 32.00 -51.31 -43.76
N ARG A 8 30.84 -51.73 -44.26
CA ARG A 8 29.64 -50.88 -44.32
C ARG A 8 28.97 -50.68 -42.95
N LEU A 9 28.99 -51.68 -42.08
CA LEU A 9 28.45 -51.54 -40.72
C LEU A 9 29.33 -50.64 -39.84
N ALA A 10 30.66 -50.71 -40.00
CA ALA A 10 31.60 -49.85 -39.28
C ALA A 10 31.50 -48.38 -39.73
N LEU A 11 31.25 -48.11 -41.01
CA LEU A 11 31.02 -46.74 -41.50
C LEU A 11 29.70 -46.15 -41.01
N TRP A 12 28.63 -46.95 -40.91
CA TRP A 12 27.34 -46.51 -40.38
C TRP A 12 27.37 -46.29 -38.86
N LEU A 13 28.08 -47.13 -38.10
CA LEU A 13 28.27 -46.93 -36.66
C LEU A 13 29.18 -45.73 -36.34
N ALA A 14 30.18 -45.44 -37.18
CA ALA A 14 31.00 -44.23 -37.04
C ALA A 14 30.23 -42.95 -37.41
N LEU A 15 29.34 -42.99 -38.40
CA LEU A 15 28.45 -41.87 -38.73
C LEU A 15 27.38 -41.63 -37.65
N PHE A 16 26.83 -42.70 -37.07
CA PHE A 16 25.85 -42.58 -35.97
C PHE A 16 26.49 -42.07 -34.67
N ALA A 17 27.73 -42.48 -34.39
CA ALA A 17 28.49 -41.96 -33.24
C ALA A 17 28.91 -40.49 -33.40
N MET A 18 29.12 -39.99 -34.64
CA MET A 18 29.36 -38.56 -34.89
C MET A 18 28.10 -37.70 -34.77
N VAL A 19 26.91 -38.25 -35.07
CA VAL A 19 25.65 -37.49 -34.93
C VAL A 19 25.18 -37.44 -33.46
N TRP A 20 25.55 -38.41 -32.61
CA TRP A 20 25.28 -38.35 -31.17
C TRP A 20 26.34 -37.59 -30.36
N GLY A 21 27.56 -37.42 -30.88
CA GLY A 21 28.62 -36.63 -30.23
C GLY A 21 28.48 -35.12 -30.39
N ALA A 22 27.60 -34.65 -31.29
CA ALA A 22 27.23 -33.24 -31.42
C ALA A 22 26.01 -32.87 -30.54
N GLY A 23 25.75 -33.64 -29.48
CA GLY A 23 25.13 -33.12 -28.27
C GLY A 23 26.07 -32.13 -27.60
N CYS A 24 26.45 -31.08 -28.33
CA CYS A 24 27.02 -29.87 -27.78
C CYS A 24 26.01 -29.39 -26.75
N GLY A 25 26.27 -29.71 -25.49
CA GLY A 25 25.81 -28.94 -24.36
C GLY A 25 26.27 -27.52 -24.60
N TYR A 26 25.48 -26.76 -25.34
CA TYR A 26 25.37 -25.34 -25.10
C TYR A 26 25.11 -25.27 -23.61
N ILE A 27 26.12 -24.84 -22.86
CA ILE A 27 25.92 -24.19 -21.58
C ILE A 27 24.96 -23.05 -21.93
N ALA A 28 23.66 -23.34 -21.90
CA ALA A 28 22.62 -22.37 -22.14
C ALA A 28 22.81 -21.41 -20.99
N ASP A 29 23.44 -20.27 -21.30
CA ASP A 29 23.65 -19.18 -20.37
C ASP A 29 22.35 -19.03 -19.57
N LYS A 30 22.43 -19.28 -18.26
CA LYS A 30 21.25 -19.34 -17.39
C LYS A 30 20.45 -18.03 -17.49
N ASN A 31 21.12 -16.93 -17.84
CA ASN A 31 20.50 -15.63 -18.01
C ASN A 31 19.67 -15.52 -19.29
N ARG A 32 19.90 -16.34 -20.31
CA ARG A 32 19.14 -16.30 -21.58
C ARG A 32 17.87 -17.16 -21.57
N ILE A 33 17.60 -17.86 -20.48
CA ILE A 33 16.38 -18.67 -20.33
C ILE A 33 15.18 -17.73 -20.32
N ARG A 34 14.25 -17.95 -21.26
CA ARG A 34 13.00 -17.20 -21.39
C ARG A 34 12.05 -17.55 -20.25
N ILE A 35 11.58 -16.52 -19.55
CA ILE A 35 10.63 -16.64 -18.43
C ILE A 35 9.29 -15.97 -18.75
N ALA A 36 9.25 -15.05 -19.70
CA ALA A 36 8.00 -14.50 -20.23
C ALA A 36 8.15 -14.02 -21.68
N THR A 37 7.03 -13.63 -22.29
CA THR A 37 6.97 -12.82 -23.50
C THR A 37 6.07 -11.62 -23.30
N MET A 38 6.37 -10.54 -24.01
CA MET A 38 5.49 -9.39 -24.17
C MET A 38 5.79 -8.75 -25.54
N ASP A 39 4.75 -8.45 -26.32
CA ASP A 39 4.86 -7.92 -27.70
C ASP A 39 5.77 -8.77 -28.59
N GLY A 40 5.71 -10.09 -28.43
CA GLY A 40 6.56 -11.05 -29.14
C GLY A 40 8.04 -11.04 -28.74
N LYS A 41 8.45 -10.16 -27.80
CA LYS A 41 9.83 -10.09 -27.30
C LYS A 41 10.00 -10.96 -26.05
N PRO A 42 11.05 -11.79 -25.97
CA PRO A 42 11.29 -12.60 -24.78
C PRO A 42 11.77 -11.72 -23.62
N ILE A 43 11.29 -12.05 -22.42
CA ILE A 43 11.85 -11.60 -21.15
C ILE A 43 12.60 -12.79 -20.56
N THR A 44 13.84 -12.58 -20.14
CA THR A 44 14.76 -13.64 -19.73
C THR A 44 15.08 -13.59 -18.22
N ARG A 45 15.69 -14.65 -17.69
CA ARG A 45 16.20 -14.66 -16.29
C ARG A 45 17.22 -13.56 -16.02
N GLY A 46 18.03 -13.21 -17.02
CA GLY A 46 18.97 -12.10 -16.96
C GLY A 46 18.26 -10.77 -16.78
N ASP A 47 17.17 -10.56 -17.52
CA ASP A 47 16.34 -9.37 -17.39
C ASP A 47 15.73 -9.28 -15.99
N LEU A 48 15.17 -10.37 -15.46
CA LEU A 48 14.62 -10.39 -14.09
C LEU A 48 15.68 -10.07 -13.04
N THR A 49 16.87 -10.65 -13.16
CA THR A 49 17.99 -10.35 -12.24
C THR A 49 18.38 -8.87 -12.31
N LYS A 50 18.44 -8.31 -13.52
CA LYS A 50 18.73 -6.88 -13.72
C LYS A 50 17.63 -6.01 -13.10
N ILE A 51 16.37 -6.33 -13.35
CA ILE A 51 15.21 -5.61 -12.80
C ILE A 51 15.28 -5.58 -11.27
N LEU A 52 15.50 -6.72 -10.63
CA LEU A 52 15.60 -6.80 -9.16
C LEU A 52 16.80 -6.00 -8.62
N HIS A 53 17.90 -5.96 -9.36
CA HIS A 53 19.08 -5.18 -8.99
C HIS A 53 18.84 -3.66 -9.12
N ASP A 54 18.19 -3.24 -10.20
CA ASP A 54 17.96 -1.84 -10.54
C ASP A 54 16.79 -1.21 -9.72
N MET A 55 15.99 -2.02 -9.01
CA MET A 55 14.97 -1.53 -8.08
C MET A 55 15.58 -0.78 -6.90
N ASP A 56 14.90 0.29 -6.47
CA ASP A 56 15.26 1.03 -5.26
C ASP A 56 15.25 0.08 -4.05
N PRO A 57 16.19 0.22 -3.09
CA PRO A 57 16.32 -0.70 -1.96
C PRO A 57 15.02 -0.95 -1.19
N ASP A 58 14.20 0.09 -1.02
CA ASP A 58 12.94 0.03 -0.28
C ASP A 58 11.80 -0.63 -1.08
N GLU A 59 11.93 -0.70 -2.40
CA GLU A 59 10.95 -1.33 -3.30
C GLU A 59 11.35 -2.75 -3.69
N ARG A 60 12.60 -3.14 -3.42
CA ARG A 60 13.12 -4.45 -3.79
C ARG A 60 12.40 -5.56 -3.00
N PRO A 61 11.70 -6.49 -3.66
CA PRO A 61 10.97 -7.54 -2.97
C PRO A 61 11.92 -8.52 -2.29
N THR A 62 11.52 -9.00 -1.11
CA THR A 62 12.21 -10.12 -0.46
C THR A 62 11.82 -11.43 -1.14
N ILE A 63 12.78 -12.10 -1.77
CA ILE A 63 12.54 -13.34 -2.50
C ILE A 63 12.81 -14.55 -1.60
N LYS A 64 11.75 -15.28 -1.21
CA LYS A 64 11.87 -16.54 -0.44
C LYS A 64 11.35 -17.74 -1.21
N THR A 65 10.41 -17.51 -2.11
CA THR A 65 9.66 -18.53 -2.84
C THR A 65 9.66 -18.24 -4.34
N ARG A 66 9.29 -19.23 -5.16
CA ARG A 66 9.05 -18.98 -6.59
C ARG A 66 7.86 -18.06 -6.82
N GLY A 67 6.88 -18.06 -5.90
CA GLY A 67 5.75 -17.13 -5.93
C GLY A 67 6.19 -15.68 -5.82
N ASP A 68 7.20 -15.39 -4.99
CA ASP A 68 7.75 -14.02 -4.87
C ASP A 68 8.42 -13.57 -6.18
N LEU A 69 9.16 -14.46 -6.85
CA LEU A 69 9.75 -14.19 -8.16
C LEU A 69 8.69 -13.98 -9.24
N LEU A 70 7.65 -14.80 -9.24
CA LEU A 70 6.52 -14.66 -10.16
C LEU A 70 5.85 -13.30 -9.96
N LYS A 71 5.59 -12.91 -8.71
CA LYS A 71 4.98 -11.62 -8.37
C LYS A 71 5.87 -10.45 -8.80
N ALA A 72 7.18 -10.53 -8.57
CA ALA A 72 8.12 -9.50 -9.03
C ALA A 72 8.11 -9.36 -10.56
N LEU A 73 8.11 -10.47 -11.29
CA LEU A 73 8.02 -10.48 -12.75
C LEU A 73 6.68 -9.90 -13.25
N GLN A 74 5.56 -10.31 -12.64
CA GLN A 74 4.23 -9.80 -12.96
C GLN A 74 4.16 -8.29 -12.72
N ASN A 75 4.61 -7.80 -11.56
CA ASN A 75 4.64 -6.38 -11.24
C ASN A 75 5.46 -5.57 -12.25
N TYR A 76 6.61 -6.11 -12.69
CA TYR A 76 7.43 -5.46 -13.71
C TYR A 76 6.70 -5.37 -15.06
N ILE A 77 6.11 -6.48 -15.52
CA ILE A 77 5.35 -6.52 -16.77
C ILE A 77 4.17 -5.53 -16.69
N ASP A 78 3.41 -5.58 -15.60
CA ASP A 78 2.27 -4.70 -15.38
C ASP A 78 2.68 -3.23 -15.37
N MET A 79 3.74 -2.88 -14.66
CA MET A 79 4.24 -1.49 -14.65
C MET A 79 4.60 -1.04 -16.07
N ARG A 80 5.27 -1.89 -16.84
CA ARG A 80 5.63 -1.55 -18.22
C ARG A 80 4.40 -1.33 -19.11
N LEU A 81 3.38 -2.20 -19.00
CA LEU A 81 2.11 -2.04 -19.71
C LEU A 81 1.41 -0.74 -19.33
N LYS A 82 1.36 -0.42 -18.02
CA LYS A 82 0.76 0.82 -17.53
C LYS A 82 1.49 2.06 -18.02
N ASN A 83 2.83 2.04 -18.05
CA ASN A 83 3.64 3.16 -18.53
C ASN A 83 3.46 3.37 -20.04
N GLU A 84 3.41 2.28 -20.82
CA GLU A 84 3.15 2.34 -22.27
C GLU A 84 1.74 2.90 -22.55
N LEU A 85 0.73 2.48 -21.80
CA LEU A 85 -0.63 3.02 -21.86
C LEU A 85 -0.67 4.51 -21.48
N ALA A 86 -0.04 4.88 -20.36
CA ALA A 86 0.01 6.25 -19.87
C ALA A 86 0.65 7.19 -20.88
N LYS A 87 1.78 6.78 -21.47
CA LYS A 87 2.44 7.54 -22.54
C LYS A 87 1.49 7.77 -23.72
N SER A 88 0.82 6.72 -24.20
CA SER A 88 -0.13 6.83 -25.31
C SER A 88 -1.28 7.79 -25.01
N LEU A 89 -1.86 7.72 -23.80
CA LEU A 89 -2.97 8.58 -23.40
C LEU A 89 -2.54 10.04 -23.16
N LYS A 90 -1.32 10.26 -22.67
CA LYS A 90 -0.72 11.60 -22.55
C LYS A 90 -0.48 12.24 -23.91
N ASP A 91 0.09 11.50 -24.85
CA ASP A 91 0.32 11.97 -26.21
C ASP A 91 -1.00 12.35 -26.93
N GLN A 92 -2.11 11.72 -26.53
CA GLN A 92 -3.48 12.05 -26.98
C GLN A 92 -4.16 13.18 -26.18
N GLY A 93 -3.54 13.68 -25.11
CA GLY A 93 -4.13 14.69 -24.22
C GLY A 93 -5.31 14.19 -23.38
N LYS A 94 -5.48 12.87 -23.21
CA LYS A 94 -6.61 12.26 -22.49
C LYS A 94 -6.41 12.20 -20.97
N ILE A 95 -5.16 12.19 -20.52
CA ILE A 95 -4.80 12.20 -19.10
C ILE A 95 -3.75 13.28 -18.84
N HIS A 96 -3.77 13.84 -17.63
CA HIS A 96 -2.76 14.77 -17.15
C HIS A 96 -2.63 14.61 -15.64
N VAL A 97 -1.40 14.42 -15.16
CA VAL A 97 -1.08 14.39 -13.74
C VAL A 97 -0.18 15.60 -13.44
N PRO A 98 -0.59 16.51 -12.53
CA PRO A 98 0.24 17.63 -12.13
C PRO A 98 1.49 17.14 -11.38
N ARG A 99 2.66 17.68 -11.73
CA ARG A 99 3.93 17.31 -11.08
C ARG A 99 3.94 17.66 -9.60
N GLU A 100 3.22 18.69 -9.20
CA GLU A 100 3.08 19.13 -7.80
C GLU A 100 2.41 18.06 -6.93
N LEU A 101 1.59 17.18 -7.52
CA LEU A 101 1.05 16.03 -6.80
C LEU A 101 2.14 14.99 -6.52
N ALA A 102 2.95 14.65 -7.52
CA ALA A 102 4.08 13.73 -7.38
C ALA A 102 5.08 14.26 -6.35
N GLU A 103 5.37 15.56 -6.39
CA GLU A 103 6.24 16.23 -5.42
C GLU A 103 5.72 16.06 -4.00
N ARG A 104 4.44 16.36 -3.75
CA ARG A 104 3.87 16.19 -2.40
C ARG A 104 3.97 14.76 -1.91
N ILE A 105 3.67 13.77 -2.75
CA ILE A 105 3.80 12.35 -2.38
C ILE A 105 5.25 11.99 -2.07
N TYR A 106 6.18 12.43 -2.91
CA TYR A 106 7.61 12.18 -2.71
C TYR A 106 8.10 12.77 -1.39
N LEU A 107 7.72 14.00 -1.05
CA LEU A 107 8.12 14.65 0.21
C LEU A 107 7.48 14.00 1.44
N ILE A 108 6.26 13.48 1.33
CA ILE A 108 5.62 12.69 2.40
C ILE A 108 6.39 11.39 2.66
N LYS A 109 6.88 10.73 1.61
CA LYS A 109 7.70 9.51 1.71
C LYS A 109 9.12 9.79 2.20
N ASN A 110 9.64 10.99 1.95
CA ASN A 110 11.04 11.37 2.25
C ASN A 110 11.11 12.63 3.15
N PRO A 111 10.53 12.62 4.36
CA PRO A 111 10.48 13.81 5.21
C PRO A 111 11.89 14.26 5.67
N GLU A 112 12.82 13.33 5.84
CA GLU A 112 14.19 13.64 6.27
C GLU A 112 14.95 14.48 5.22
N GLN A 113 14.74 14.20 3.93
CA GLN A 113 15.40 14.90 2.85
C GLN A 113 14.98 16.38 2.78
N VAL A 114 13.75 16.70 3.19
CA VAL A 114 13.26 18.08 3.35
C VAL A 114 14.10 18.82 4.38
N GLY A 115 14.32 18.21 5.55
CA GLY A 115 15.13 18.78 6.62
C GLY A 115 16.60 18.97 6.23
N MET A 116 17.19 17.97 5.57
CA MET A 116 18.58 17.99 5.14
C MET A 116 18.85 19.07 4.07
N ILE A 117 17.99 19.20 3.07
CA ILE A 117 18.13 20.23 2.03
C ILE A 117 17.82 21.62 2.59
N GLY A 118 16.89 21.73 3.54
CA GLY A 118 16.48 22.99 4.16
C GLY A 118 17.50 23.57 5.14
N ASN A 119 18.25 22.71 5.85
CA ASN A 119 19.21 23.11 6.89
C ASN A 119 20.59 22.45 6.69
N PRO A 120 21.27 22.67 5.56
CA PRO A 120 22.49 21.92 5.20
C PRO A 120 23.63 22.06 6.21
N GLU A 121 23.72 23.18 6.94
CA GLU A 121 24.73 23.43 7.97
C GLU A 121 24.58 22.51 9.18
N GLU A 122 23.34 22.20 9.57
CA GLU A 122 23.02 21.31 10.69
C GLU A 122 23.50 19.87 10.40
N TYR A 123 23.36 19.45 9.14
CA TYR A 123 23.76 18.13 8.66
C TYR A 123 25.20 18.08 8.13
N LYS A 124 25.95 19.18 8.23
CA LYS A 124 27.35 19.29 7.77
C LYS A 124 27.54 18.89 6.30
N LEU A 125 26.57 19.22 5.47
CA LEU A 125 26.55 18.85 4.06
C LEU A 125 27.47 19.76 3.24
N THR A 126 28.22 19.17 2.32
CA THR A 126 29.00 19.96 1.33
C THR A 126 28.07 20.44 0.21
N GLN A 127 28.51 21.44 -0.55
CA GLN A 127 27.76 21.91 -1.74
C GLN A 127 27.49 20.77 -2.74
N ARG A 128 28.44 19.85 -2.88
CA ARG A 128 28.28 18.66 -3.74
C ARG A 128 27.18 17.74 -3.23
N ASP A 129 27.07 17.56 -1.92
CA ASP A 129 26.03 16.71 -1.32
C ASP A 129 24.65 17.34 -1.52
N ILE A 130 24.54 18.67 -1.36
CA ILE A 130 23.30 19.42 -1.63
C ILE A 130 22.86 19.26 -3.08
N GLU A 131 23.79 19.40 -4.04
CA GLU A 131 23.48 19.23 -5.46
C GLU A 131 23.06 17.80 -5.79
N TYR A 132 23.75 16.81 -5.20
CA TYR A 132 23.40 15.40 -5.35
C TYR A 132 21.98 15.11 -4.81
N MET A 133 21.66 15.54 -3.58
CA MET A 133 20.32 15.32 -3.01
C MET A 133 19.22 16.05 -3.79
N LYS A 134 19.50 17.24 -4.35
CA LYS A 134 18.55 17.91 -5.23
C LYS A 134 18.29 17.10 -6.49
N GLN A 135 19.33 16.55 -7.13
CA GLN A 135 19.17 15.69 -8.30
C GLN A 135 18.41 14.40 -7.96
N GLU A 136 18.73 13.78 -6.84
CA GLU A 136 18.04 12.58 -6.34
C GLU A 136 16.56 12.87 -6.09
N ARG A 137 16.24 14.02 -5.47
CA ARG A 137 14.86 14.50 -5.31
C ARG A 137 14.15 14.63 -6.65
N GLU A 138 14.74 15.32 -7.63
CA GLU A 138 14.09 15.51 -8.94
C GLU A 138 13.81 14.16 -9.63
N LEU A 139 14.77 13.23 -9.61
CA LEU A 139 14.59 11.88 -10.15
C LEU A 139 13.51 11.10 -9.40
N GLY A 140 13.46 11.23 -8.07
CA GLY A 140 12.44 10.62 -7.23
C GLY A 140 11.03 11.15 -7.50
N ILE A 141 10.90 12.47 -7.69
CA ILE A 141 9.63 13.10 -8.08
C ILE A 141 9.18 12.59 -9.46
N ASP A 142 10.10 12.49 -10.42
CA ASP A 142 9.78 12.03 -11.77
C ASP A 142 9.36 10.53 -11.77
N LYS A 143 9.99 9.69 -10.94
CA LYS A 143 9.55 8.29 -10.71
C LYS A 143 8.15 8.22 -10.11
N GLU A 144 7.83 9.07 -9.12
CA GLU A 144 6.48 9.11 -8.54
C GLU A 144 5.44 9.64 -9.54
N LEU A 145 5.83 10.60 -10.39
CA LEU A 145 4.99 11.08 -11.47
C LEU A 145 4.66 9.97 -12.47
N GLU A 146 5.66 9.18 -12.89
CA GLU A 146 5.46 8.04 -13.79
C GLU A 146 4.48 7.02 -13.19
N LYS A 147 4.62 6.69 -11.89
CA LYS A 147 3.68 5.80 -11.19
C LYS A 147 2.26 6.35 -11.17
N LEU A 148 2.08 7.64 -10.85
CA LEU A 148 0.77 8.28 -10.85
C LEU A 148 0.13 8.30 -12.23
N GLU A 149 0.91 8.58 -13.26
CA GLU A 149 0.45 8.57 -14.65
C GLU A 149 0.01 7.17 -15.09
N ALA A 150 0.77 6.14 -14.72
CA ALA A 150 0.41 4.74 -14.91
C ALA A 150 -0.93 4.38 -14.27
N GLU A 151 -1.16 4.75 -13.00
CA GLU A 151 -2.44 4.46 -12.33
C GLU A 151 -3.60 5.27 -12.92
N GLN A 152 -3.37 6.54 -13.27
CA GLN A 152 -4.39 7.38 -13.92
C GLN A 152 -4.78 6.81 -15.30
N ALA A 153 -3.83 6.24 -16.03
CA ALA A 153 -4.06 5.61 -17.32
C ALA A 153 -4.95 4.37 -17.21
N VAL A 154 -4.72 3.53 -16.21
CA VAL A 154 -5.58 2.38 -15.93
C VAL A 154 -6.98 2.84 -15.51
N ALA A 155 -7.09 3.83 -14.63
CA ALA A 155 -8.38 4.38 -14.20
C ALA A 155 -9.18 4.93 -15.40
N PHE A 156 -8.52 5.63 -16.31
CA PHE A 156 -9.13 6.11 -17.55
C PHE A 156 -9.63 4.95 -18.44
N ARG A 157 -8.82 3.89 -18.59
CA ARG A 157 -9.19 2.70 -19.36
C ARG A 157 -10.38 1.96 -18.74
N ILE A 158 -10.44 1.87 -17.41
CA ILE A 158 -11.60 1.32 -16.68
C ILE A 158 -12.86 2.12 -17.01
N ASP A 159 -12.80 3.46 -16.92
CA ASP A 159 -13.94 4.33 -17.20
C ASP A 159 -14.42 4.22 -18.66
N GLU A 160 -13.52 4.21 -19.64
CA GLU A 160 -13.87 3.99 -21.06
C GLU A 160 -14.50 2.60 -21.28
N ALA A 161 -13.94 1.56 -20.68
CA ALA A 161 -14.43 0.19 -20.83
C ALA A 161 -15.79 -0.01 -20.16
N MET A 162 -16.06 0.64 -19.02
CA MET A 162 -17.38 0.63 -18.39
C MET A 162 -18.40 1.40 -19.23
N LYS A 163 -18.07 2.62 -19.69
CA LYS A 163 -18.96 3.46 -20.51
C LYS A 163 -19.34 2.79 -21.84
N SER A 164 -18.43 2.03 -22.42
CA SER A 164 -18.67 1.27 -23.66
C SER A 164 -19.33 -0.10 -23.44
N GLY A 165 -19.51 -0.53 -22.19
CA GLY A 165 -20.06 -1.84 -21.85
C GLY A 165 -19.13 -3.01 -22.16
N LEU A 166 -17.83 -2.75 -22.40
CA LEU A 166 -16.83 -3.78 -22.68
C LEU A 166 -16.46 -4.59 -21.43
N ILE A 167 -16.55 -3.97 -20.25
CA ILE A 167 -16.38 -4.65 -18.97
C ILE A 167 -17.63 -4.46 -18.10
N GLN A 168 -18.01 -5.55 -17.46
CA GLN A 168 -19.05 -5.61 -16.43
C GLN A 168 -18.55 -6.53 -15.33
N ILE A 169 -18.99 -6.31 -14.10
CA ILE A 169 -18.65 -7.21 -12.98
C ILE A 169 -19.80 -8.20 -12.82
N LEU A 170 -19.48 -9.49 -12.92
CA LEU A 170 -20.42 -10.57 -12.71
C LEU A 170 -20.58 -10.85 -11.20
N ASP A 171 -21.72 -11.40 -10.80
CA ASP A 171 -21.97 -11.74 -9.40
C ASP A 171 -20.97 -12.78 -8.86
N GLU A 172 -20.52 -13.70 -9.71
CA GLU A 172 -19.49 -14.69 -9.35
C GLU A 172 -18.12 -14.03 -9.08
N GLU A 173 -17.81 -12.94 -9.79
CA GLU A 173 -16.57 -12.18 -9.58
C GLU A 173 -16.61 -11.43 -8.25
N TYR A 174 -17.76 -10.83 -7.91
CA TYR A 174 -17.99 -10.25 -6.59
C TYR A 174 -17.86 -11.30 -5.48
N GLN A 175 -18.48 -12.47 -5.66
CA GLN A 175 -18.42 -13.55 -4.67
C GLN A 175 -16.97 -14.04 -4.48
N SER A 176 -16.22 -14.25 -5.56
CA SER A 176 -14.83 -14.70 -5.50
C SER A 176 -13.92 -13.68 -4.79
N GLU A 177 -14.04 -12.39 -5.13
CA GLU A 177 -13.24 -11.35 -4.49
C GLU A 177 -13.63 -11.16 -3.02
N TYR A 178 -14.92 -11.25 -2.71
CA TYR A 178 -15.42 -11.17 -1.34
C TYR A 178 -14.86 -12.30 -0.47
N GLU A 179 -14.90 -13.56 -0.90
CA GLU A 179 -14.35 -14.66 -0.11
C GLU A 179 -12.83 -14.52 0.11
N THR A 180 -12.13 -13.92 -0.85
CA THR A 180 -10.68 -13.66 -0.73
C THR A 180 -10.39 -12.55 0.30
N ARG A 181 -11.24 -11.53 0.38
CA ARG A 181 -11.03 -10.32 1.20
C ARG A 181 -11.92 -10.20 2.41
N LYS A 182 -12.75 -11.20 2.68
CA LYS A 182 -13.80 -11.17 3.70
C LYS A 182 -13.28 -10.63 5.03
N GLN A 183 -12.13 -11.13 5.47
CA GLN A 183 -11.51 -10.74 6.74
C GLN A 183 -11.19 -9.25 6.86
N ASP A 184 -10.97 -8.54 5.76
CA ASP A 184 -10.66 -7.11 5.75
C ASP A 184 -11.92 -6.23 5.59
N LEU A 185 -13.06 -6.83 5.25
CA LEU A 185 -14.32 -6.12 4.94
C LEU A 185 -15.20 -6.03 6.17
N LYS A 186 -14.95 -5.05 7.03
CA LYS A 186 -15.65 -4.94 8.31
C LYS A 186 -16.39 -3.62 8.48
N HIS A 187 -17.50 -3.68 9.19
CA HIS A 187 -18.02 -2.53 9.92
C HIS A 187 -17.21 -2.46 11.21
N TYR A 188 -16.33 -1.46 11.31
CA TYR A 188 -15.51 -1.27 12.49
C TYR A 188 -16.37 -1.00 13.73
N GLU A 189 -15.84 -1.39 14.89
CA GLU A 189 -16.38 -1.03 16.19
C GLU A 189 -16.67 0.48 16.26
N LYS A 190 -17.79 0.85 16.87
CA LYS A 190 -18.12 2.25 17.16
C LYS A 190 -18.44 2.42 18.62
N VAL A 191 -17.90 3.48 19.20
CA VAL A 191 -18.19 3.88 20.58
C VAL A 191 -18.78 5.27 20.55
N SER A 192 -19.97 5.40 21.12
CA SER A 192 -20.57 6.70 21.44
C SER A 192 -20.26 7.01 22.89
N PHE A 193 -19.74 8.20 23.16
CA PHE A 193 -19.39 8.61 24.51
C PHE A 193 -19.81 10.05 24.77
N ARG A 194 -19.87 10.36 26.06
CA ARG A 194 -20.02 11.71 26.58
C ARG A 194 -18.92 11.94 27.58
N GLY A 195 -18.23 13.07 27.54
CA GLY A 195 -17.09 13.28 28.42
C GLY A 195 -16.85 14.74 28.75
N VAL A 196 -16.08 14.96 29.81
CA VAL A 196 -15.57 16.27 30.21
C VAL A 196 -14.15 16.38 29.71
N PHE A 197 -13.84 17.44 28.97
CA PHE A 197 -12.46 17.76 28.61
C PHE A 197 -12.00 19.02 29.33
N VAL A 198 -10.72 19.03 29.71
CA VAL A 198 -10.06 20.15 30.37
C VAL A 198 -8.87 20.59 29.51
N PRO A 199 -8.77 21.87 29.11
CA PRO A 199 -7.66 22.34 28.30
C PRO A 199 -6.31 22.08 28.97
N ALA A 200 -5.37 21.53 28.22
CA ALA A 200 -4.01 21.23 28.68
C ALA A 200 -3.21 22.50 29.04
N SER A 201 -3.68 23.66 28.58
CA SER A 201 -3.14 24.97 28.99
C SER A 201 -3.43 25.32 30.46
N ASN A 202 -4.32 24.58 31.14
CA ASN A 202 -4.51 24.68 32.57
C ASN A 202 -3.41 23.90 33.31
N PRO A 203 -2.59 24.54 34.17
CA PRO A 203 -1.52 23.86 34.90
C PRO A 203 -1.97 22.70 35.78
N GLU A 204 -3.24 22.70 36.20
CA GLU A 204 -3.84 21.66 37.05
C GLU A 204 -4.61 20.60 36.23
N ALA A 205 -4.58 20.64 34.90
CA ALA A 205 -5.40 19.77 34.04
C ALA A 205 -5.28 18.28 34.38
N GLY A 206 -4.06 17.80 34.68
CA GLY A 206 -3.83 16.40 35.07
C GLY A 206 -4.54 16.02 36.37
N SER A 207 -4.40 16.84 37.41
CA SER A 207 -5.04 16.63 38.71
C SER A 207 -6.57 16.73 38.61
N ILE A 208 -7.07 17.67 37.79
CA ILE A 208 -8.50 17.83 37.54
C ILE A 208 -9.04 16.60 36.81
N ALA A 209 -8.37 16.12 35.76
CA ALA A 209 -8.79 14.95 35.01
C ALA A 209 -8.82 13.68 35.89
N ALA A 210 -7.82 13.49 36.76
CA ALA A 210 -7.84 12.40 37.74
C ALA A 210 -9.02 12.51 38.72
N SER A 211 -9.37 13.72 39.17
CA SER A 211 -10.54 13.96 40.01
C SER A 211 -11.85 13.66 39.28
N ILE A 212 -11.97 14.03 38.00
CA ILE A 212 -13.14 13.70 37.16
C ILE A 212 -13.36 12.19 37.12
N VAL A 213 -12.32 11.38 36.87
CA VAL A 213 -12.42 9.91 36.88
C VAL A 213 -13.03 9.39 38.18
N GLY A 214 -12.50 9.83 39.33
CA GLY A 214 -13.00 9.41 40.63
C GLY A 214 -14.47 9.79 40.88
N ARG A 215 -14.89 10.97 40.42
CA ARG A 215 -16.26 11.47 40.57
C ARG A 215 -17.26 10.72 39.69
N LEU A 216 -16.89 10.43 38.45
CA LEU A 216 -17.73 9.63 37.55
C LEU A 216 -17.86 8.19 38.06
N HIS A 217 -16.79 7.58 38.58
CA HIS A 217 -16.88 6.27 39.25
C HIS A 217 -17.74 6.29 40.52
N ALA A 218 -17.81 7.43 41.22
CA ALA A 218 -18.72 7.61 42.35
C ALA A 218 -20.19 7.83 41.94
N GLY A 219 -20.49 7.83 40.64
CA GLY A 219 -21.84 7.96 40.09
C GLY A 219 -22.30 9.40 39.89
N GLU A 220 -21.41 10.38 39.97
CA GLU A 220 -21.76 11.77 39.66
C GLU A 220 -22.00 11.95 38.16
N SER A 221 -22.97 12.79 37.80
CA SER A 221 -23.30 13.04 36.39
C SER A 221 -22.23 13.90 35.70
N ILE A 222 -22.03 13.68 34.41
CA ILE A 222 -21.11 14.48 33.58
C ILE A 222 -21.46 15.98 33.65
N ASP A 223 -22.75 16.32 33.64
CA ASP A 223 -23.21 17.71 33.72
C ASP A 223 -22.81 18.37 35.05
N ASP A 224 -22.95 17.66 36.16
CA ASP A 224 -22.61 18.20 37.49
C ASP A 224 -21.09 18.34 37.66
N VAL A 225 -20.34 17.37 37.17
CA VAL A 225 -18.87 17.44 37.12
C VAL A 225 -18.42 18.63 36.26
N ALA A 226 -18.93 18.77 35.03
CA ALA A 226 -18.57 19.87 34.14
C ALA A 226 -18.94 21.24 34.72
N LYS A 227 -20.16 21.40 35.26
CA LYS A 227 -20.61 22.65 35.90
C LYS A 227 -19.71 23.05 37.06
N SER A 228 -19.31 22.09 37.90
CA SER A 228 -18.41 22.38 39.04
C SER A 228 -16.99 22.80 38.61
N LEU A 229 -16.61 22.51 37.36
CA LEU A 229 -15.29 22.79 36.79
C LEU A 229 -15.32 23.93 35.75
N ALA A 230 -16.38 24.74 35.71
CA ALA A 230 -16.50 25.85 34.77
C ALA A 230 -15.31 26.84 34.85
N ASN A 231 -14.78 27.08 36.06
CA ASN A 231 -13.61 27.94 36.28
C ASN A 231 -12.31 27.35 35.69
N ALA A 232 -12.24 26.03 35.53
CA ALA A 232 -11.14 25.34 34.87
C ALA A 232 -11.27 25.33 33.34
N LYS A 233 -12.30 26.00 32.79
CA LYS A 233 -12.69 25.98 31.37
C LYS A 233 -12.98 24.56 30.88
N ALA A 234 -13.47 23.70 31.77
CA ALA A 234 -13.94 22.37 31.39
C ALA A 234 -15.24 22.51 30.58
N ASP A 235 -15.39 21.67 29.55
CA ASP A 235 -16.59 21.63 28.70
C ASP A 235 -16.92 20.17 28.35
N ILE A 236 -18.14 19.95 27.85
CA ILE A 236 -18.64 18.63 27.51
C ILE A 236 -18.37 18.34 26.04
N LEU A 237 -17.93 17.11 25.76
CA LEU A 237 -17.82 16.54 24.43
C LEU A 237 -18.74 15.33 24.31
N GLU A 238 -19.60 15.36 23.31
CA GLU A 238 -20.39 14.20 22.86
C GLU A 238 -19.93 13.83 21.46
N ALA A 239 -19.55 12.56 21.28
CA ALA A 239 -19.09 12.09 19.99
C ALA A 239 -19.34 10.60 19.82
N GLN A 240 -19.39 10.18 18.56
CA GLN A 240 -19.31 8.78 18.16
C GLN A 240 -18.06 8.61 17.31
N LEU A 241 -17.19 7.69 17.70
CA LEU A 241 -15.97 7.37 16.96
C LEU A 241 -16.07 5.96 16.41
N SER A 242 -15.45 5.75 15.25
CA SER A 242 -15.26 4.42 14.65
C SER A 242 -13.80 4.01 14.77
N HIS A 243 -13.57 2.75 15.13
CA HIS A 243 -12.26 2.14 15.33
C HIS A 243 -11.65 1.72 13.99
N ASP A 244 -11.50 2.65 13.05
CA ASP A 244 -10.77 2.38 11.80
C ASP A 244 -9.26 2.41 12.08
N PRO A 245 -8.53 1.28 12.00
CA PRO A 245 -7.10 1.23 12.31
C PRO A 245 -6.24 2.11 11.40
N ARG A 246 -6.77 2.51 10.24
CA ARG A 246 -6.09 3.41 9.30
C ARG A 246 -6.16 4.87 9.76
N ASN A 247 -7.09 5.20 10.65
CA ASN A 247 -7.24 6.54 11.19
C ASN A 247 -6.55 6.67 12.55
N GLN A 248 -5.30 7.12 12.53
CA GLN A 248 -4.50 7.30 13.75
C GLN A 248 -4.92 8.50 14.61
N LYS A 249 -5.80 9.39 14.13
CA LYS A 249 -6.25 10.61 14.84
C LYS A 249 -6.82 10.30 16.23
N PHE A 250 -7.42 9.12 16.38
CA PHE A 250 -8.11 8.68 17.60
C PHE A 250 -7.41 7.51 18.30
N ALA A 251 -6.15 7.20 17.95
CA ALA A 251 -5.45 6.04 18.48
C ALA A 251 -5.37 6.03 20.01
N GLY A 252 -5.08 7.17 20.65
CA GLY A 252 -5.02 7.27 22.12
C GLY A 252 -6.35 7.03 22.83
N PHE A 253 -7.48 7.34 22.17
CA PHE A 253 -8.82 7.00 22.68
C PHE A 253 -9.06 5.49 22.59
N TRP A 254 -8.78 4.89 21.44
CA TRP A 254 -9.02 3.47 21.20
C TRP A 254 -8.14 2.53 22.03
N GLN A 255 -6.97 2.98 22.48
CA GLN A 255 -6.16 2.24 23.46
C GLN A 255 -6.87 1.99 24.81
N GLN A 256 -7.87 2.82 25.15
CA GLN A 256 -8.61 2.70 26.41
C GLN A 256 -10.06 2.29 26.19
N ALA A 257 -10.68 2.72 25.08
CA ALA A 257 -12.10 2.53 24.82
C ALA A 257 -12.44 1.22 24.09
N ALA A 258 -11.47 0.53 23.50
CA ALA A 258 -11.73 -0.76 22.84
C ALA A 258 -12.37 -1.74 23.83
N GLU A 259 -13.42 -2.43 23.38
CA GLU A 259 -14.18 -3.42 24.17
C GLU A 259 -14.94 -2.86 25.39
N SER A 260 -14.92 -1.54 25.59
CA SER A 260 -15.65 -0.88 26.68
C SER A 260 -17.15 -1.03 26.52
N LYS A 261 -17.87 -1.09 27.64
CA LYS A 261 -19.33 -1.24 27.68
C LYS A 261 -20.02 0.06 28.09
N PRO A 262 -21.30 0.24 27.72
CA PRO A 262 -22.09 1.37 28.21
C PRO A 262 -22.00 1.51 29.73
N GLY A 263 -21.61 2.70 30.18
CA GLY A 263 -21.35 3.03 31.57
C GLY A 263 -19.87 3.09 31.96
N ASP A 264 -18.98 2.45 31.21
CA ASP A 264 -17.54 2.44 31.49
C ASP A 264 -16.93 3.84 31.38
N ILE A 265 -15.98 4.13 32.26
CA ILE A 265 -15.24 5.40 32.26
C ILE A 265 -13.89 5.18 31.59
N VAL A 266 -13.62 5.97 30.55
CA VAL A 266 -12.37 5.97 29.79
C VAL A 266 -11.65 7.30 30.02
N GLY A 267 -10.33 7.25 30.21
CA GLY A 267 -9.50 8.41 30.45
C GLY A 267 -8.76 8.42 31.78
N PRO A 268 -7.89 9.42 31.99
CA PRO A 268 -7.70 10.59 31.13
C PRO A 268 -6.97 10.27 29.81
N ILE A 269 -7.46 10.83 28.71
CA ILE A 269 -6.88 10.71 27.36
C ILE A 269 -6.46 12.11 26.90
N PHE A 270 -5.21 12.25 26.44
CA PHE A 270 -4.79 13.47 25.78
C PHE A 270 -5.35 13.52 24.35
N ILE A 271 -6.11 14.56 24.04
CA ILE A 271 -6.69 14.81 22.71
C ILE A 271 -5.99 15.99 22.05
N GLN A 272 -5.55 15.79 20.81
CA GLN A 272 -4.87 16.81 20.00
C GLN A 272 -5.43 16.80 18.58
N GLY A 273 -5.73 17.97 18.04
CA GLY A 273 -6.25 18.11 16.67
C GLY A 273 -7.67 17.56 16.47
N TRP A 274 -8.40 17.30 17.56
CA TRP A 274 -9.80 16.92 17.49
C TRP A 274 -10.67 18.10 17.08
N GLU A 275 -11.81 17.83 16.45
CA GLU A 275 -12.73 18.85 15.95
C GLU A 275 -14.15 18.48 16.36
N ARG A 276 -14.96 19.48 16.69
CA ARG A 276 -16.40 19.32 16.91
C ARG A 276 -17.19 20.05 15.83
N GLY A 277 -18.24 19.43 15.33
CA GLY A 277 -19.20 20.10 14.47
C GLY A 277 -20.08 21.04 15.29
N ARG A 278 -20.19 22.30 14.88
CA ARG A 278 -21.08 23.29 15.48
C ARG A 278 -21.87 23.99 14.38
N LEU A 279 -23.11 24.41 14.66
CA LEU A 279 -23.83 25.29 13.76
C LEU A 279 -23.37 26.74 14.00
N ASP A 280 -23.02 27.44 12.94
CA ASP A 280 -22.78 28.88 12.99
C ASP A 280 -24.09 29.66 13.14
N ALA A 281 -24.00 30.99 13.25
CA ALA A 281 -25.16 31.86 13.41
C ALA A 281 -26.13 31.84 12.22
N GLN A 282 -25.73 31.28 11.07
CA GLN A 282 -26.55 31.10 9.87
C GLN A 282 -27.10 29.66 9.74
N GLY A 283 -26.85 28.80 10.73
CA GLY A 283 -27.30 27.40 10.70
C GLY A 283 -26.45 26.51 9.78
N LYS A 284 -25.27 26.96 9.35
CA LYS A 284 -24.33 26.14 8.59
C LYS A 284 -23.41 25.39 9.54
N GLN A 285 -23.15 24.13 9.25
CA GLN A 285 -22.22 23.32 10.02
C GLN A 285 -20.78 23.79 9.76
N ILE A 286 -20.10 24.21 10.82
CA ILE A 286 -18.68 24.54 10.86
C ILE A 286 -17.95 23.54 11.75
N LEU A 287 -16.71 23.23 11.40
CA LEU A 287 -15.81 22.44 12.24
C LEU A 287 -15.03 23.40 13.15
N GLU A 288 -15.21 23.26 14.46
CA GLU A 288 -14.46 23.98 15.48
C GLU A 288 -13.36 23.07 16.02
N GLN A 289 -12.11 23.51 15.90
CA GLN A 289 -10.98 22.78 16.45
C GLN A 289 -11.02 22.84 17.99
N LEU A 290 -10.96 21.67 18.63
CA LEU A 290 -10.85 21.59 20.08
C LEU A 290 -9.41 21.95 20.51
N PRO A 291 -9.25 22.69 21.62
CA PRO A 291 -7.92 22.91 22.19
C PRO A 291 -7.32 21.57 22.63
N GLU A 292 -6.00 21.48 22.65
CA GLU A 292 -5.30 20.37 23.28
C GLU A 292 -5.79 20.20 24.72
N SER A 293 -6.28 19.02 25.05
CA SER A 293 -7.06 18.80 26.27
C SER A 293 -6.85 17.40 26.83
N LEU A 294 -7.14 17.23 28.12
CA LEU A 294 -7.36 15.92 28.72
C LEU A 294 -8.86 15.63 28.76
N LEU A 295 -9.27 14.53 28.14
CA LEU A 295 -10.64 14.03 28.08
C LEU A 295 -10.83 12.89 29.07
N VAL A 296 -11.90 12.94 29.85
CA VAL A 296 -12.44 11.80 30.58
C VAL A 296 -13.88 11.61 30.11
N ALA A 297 -14.19 10.42 29.62
CA ALA A 297 -15.48 10.13 29.03
C ALA A 297 -16.14 8.90 29.65
N GLN A 298 -17.46 8.90 29.65
CA GLN A 298 -18.29 7.75 29.89
C GLN A 298 -18.81 7.22 28.55
N VAL A 299 -18.65 5.92 28.34
CA VAL A 299 -19.24 5.23 27.19
C VAL A 299 -20.76 5.21 27.35
N VAL A 300 -21.46 5.68 26.32
CA VAL A 300 -22.93 5.74 26.27
C VAL A 300 -23.50 4.56 25.48
N ASP A 301 -22.84 4.20 24.38
CA ASP A 301 -23.28 3.13 23.49
C ASP A 301 -22.08 2.49 22.78
N GLU A 302 -22.20 1.20 22.45
CA GLU A 302 -21.18 0.42 21.76
C GLU A 302 -21.81 -0.41 20.65
N VAL A 303 -21.25 -0.27 19.45
CA VAL A 303 -21.59 -1.11 18.28
C VAL A 303 -20.37 -1.98 17.98
N PRO A 304 -20.47 -3.31 18.14
CA PRO A 304 -19.32 -4.18 17.95
C PRO A 304 -18.91 -4.25 16.49
N GLU A 305 -17.65 -4.63 16.28
CA GLU A 305 -17.16 -4.95 14.95
C GLU A 305 -17.98 -6.10 14.34
N THR A 306 -18.46 -5.89 13.11
CA THR A 306 -19.20 -6.94 12.37
C THR A 306 -18.66 -7.10 10.96
N GLN A 307 -18.76 -8.32 10.45
CA GLN A 307 -18.38 -8.64 9.08
C GLN A 307 -19.39 -8.02 8.11
N LYS A 308 -18.91 -7.24 7.12
CA LYS A 308 -19.78 -6.76 6.04
C LYS A 308 -20.28 -7.94 5.21
N THR A 309 -21.53 -7.87 4.78
CA THR A 309 -22.09 -8.78 3.77
C THR A 309 -21.51 -8.50 2.39
N LEU A 310 -21.75 -9.41 1.44
CA LEU A 310 -21.36 -9.22 0.04
C LEU A 310 -21.98 -7.95 -0.54
N GLU A 311 -23.29 -7.75 -0.37
CA GLU A 311 -24.01 -6.60 -0.93
C GLU A 311 -23.46 -5.27 -0.39
N GLU A 312 -23.17 -5.18 0.91
CA GLU A 312 -22.56 -3.99 1.53
C GLU A 312 -21.11 -3.75 1.06
N SER A 313 -20.45 -4.78 0.52
CA SER A 313 -19.05 -4.72 0.10
C SER A 313 -18.87 -4.45 -1.39
N LYS A 314 -19.92 -4.55 -2.21
CA LYS A 314 -19.82 -4.41 -3.68
C LYS A 314 -19.12 -3.13 -4.11
N GLU A 315 -19.46 -1.99 -3.51
CA GLU A 315 -18.82 -0.70 -3.83
C GLU A 315 -17.31 -0.69 -3.53
N ALA A 316 -16.89 -1.30 -2.43
CA ALA A 316 -15.47 -1.39 -2.07
C ALA A 316 -14.71 -2.42 -2.92
N LEU A 317 -15.39 -3.46 -3.40
CA LEU A 317 -14.81 -4.52 -4.22
C LEU A 317 -14.70 -4.13 -5.70
N ALA A 318 -15.65 -3.35 -6.21
CA ALA A 318 -15.76 -3.05 -7.63
C ALA A 318 -14.48 -2.47 -8.26
N PRO A 319 -13.80 -1.46 -7.67
CA PRO A 319 -12.56 -0.92 -8.23
C PRO A 319 -11.46 -1.97 -8.38
N LEU A 320 -11.36 -2.91 -7.44
CA LEU A 320 -10.33 -3.96 -7.44
C LEU A 320 -10.57 -4.97 -8.56
N ILE A 321 -11.83 -5.39 -8.73
CA ILE A 321 -12.23 -6.32 -9.78
C ILE A 321 -12.03 -5.68 -11.16
N LEU A 322 -12.48 -4.43 -11.34
CA LEU A 322 -12.30 -3.69 -12.61
C LEU A 322 -10.83 -3.51 -12.97
N TYR A 323 -9.99 -3.19 -11.98
CA TYR A 323 -8.55 -3.07 -12.17
C TYR A 323 -7.95 -4.38 -12.66
N ALA A 324 -8.25 -5.50 -12.00
CA ALA A 324 -7.77 -6.82 -12.41
C ALA A 324 -8.19 -7.16 -13.85
N LYS A 325 -9.46 -6.92 -14.20
CA LYS A 325 -9.99 -7.18 -15.56
C LYS A 325 -9.31 -6.34 -16.62
N VAL A 326 -9.08 -5.05 -16.37
CA VAL A 326 -8.37 -4.17 -17.32
C VAL A 326 -6.92 -4.59 -17.47
N MET A 327 -6.24 -4.95 -16.37
CA MET A 327 -4.86 -5.46 -16.46
C MET A 327 -4.78 -6.77 -17.24
N ASP A 328 -5.72 -7.69 -17.05
CA ASP A 328 -5.79 -8.92 -17.84
C ASP A 328 -6.06 -8.66 -19.32
N GLN A 329 -6.90 -7.67 -19.64
CA GLN A 329 -7.11 -7.23 -21.01
C GLN A 329 -5.82 -6.67 -21.61
N LEU A 330 -5.12 -5.77 -20.91
CA LEU A 330 -3.84 -5.21 -21.37
C LEU A 330 -2.79 -6.30 -21.61
N ARG A 331 -2.67 -7.27 -20.69
CA ARG A 331 -1.77 -8.42 -20.86
C ARG A 331 -2.12 -9.23 -22.11
N LYS A 332 -3.40 -9.46 -22.39
CA LYS A 332 -3.85 -10.18 -23.60
C LYS A 332 -3.56 -9.37 -24.87
N GLU A 333 -3.85 -8.06 -24.87
CA GLU A 333 -3.58 -7.15 -25.98
C GLU A 333 -2.09 -7.13 -26.35
N HIS A 334 -1.22 -7.20 -25.35
CA HIS A 334 0.24 -7.24 -25.51
C HIS A 334 0.85 -8.65 -25.60
N GLY A 335 0.02 -9.69 -25.75
CA GLY A 335 0.49 -11.07 -25.92
C GLY A 335 1.39 -11.57 -24.77
N VAL A 336 1.09 -11.17 -23.54
CA VAL A 336 1.84 -11.58 -22.36
C VAL A 336 1.67 -13.07 -22.12
N SER A 337 2.78 -13.77 -21.89
CA SER A 337 2.78 -15.18 -21.45
C SER A 337 3.94 -15.41 -20.51
N ILE A 338 3.69 -16.05 -19.37
CA ILE A 338 4.70 -16.34 -18.34
C ILE A 338 4.94 -17.85 -18.28
N PHE A 339 6.21 -18.25 -18.23
CA PHE A 339 6.66 -19.64 -18.12
C PHE A 339 7.17 -19.88 -16.69
N GLU A 340 6.27 -20.19 -15.77
CA GLU A 340 6.58 -20.29 -14.33
C GLU A 340 7.64 -21.35 -14.02
N GLU A 341 7.62 -22.46 -14.76
CA GLU A 341 8.59 -23.55 -14.66
C GLU A 341 10.02 -23.10 -15.01
N ASN A 342 10.13 -22.03 -15.80
CA ASN A 342 11.40 -21.44 -16.20
C ASN A 342 11.89 -20.36 -15.23
N LEU A 343 11.16 -20.03 -14.17
CA LEU A 343 11.65 -19.08 -13.17
C LEU A 343 12.97 -19.57 -12.51
N PRO A 344 13.85 -18.63 -12.11
CA PRO A 344 15.08 -18.99 -11.40
C PRO A 344 14.79 -19.60 -10.03
N ASP A 345 15.77 -20.32 -9.48
CA ASP A 345 15.73 -20.79 -8.10
C ASP A 345 15.77 -19.59 -7.13
N PRO A 346 14.82 -19.46 -6.19
CA PRO A 346 14.78 -18.37 -5.21
C PRO A 346 16.05 -18.25 -4.37
N SER A 347 16.76 -19.36 -4.10
CA SER A 347 17.98 -19.37 -3.31
C SER A 347 19.14 -18.58 -3.91
N MET A 348 19.05 -18.20 -5.20
CA MET A 348 20.02 -17.31 -5.85
C MET A 348 19.89 -15.85 -5.39
N TYR A 349 18.79 -15.48 -4.72
CA TYR A 349 18.49 -14.13 -4.27
C TYR A 349 18.45 -14.00 -2.74
N ASP A 350 18.76 -15.09 -2.02
CA ASP A 350 18.82 -15.09 -0.56
C ASP A 350 20.08 -14.36 -0.07
N THR A 351 19.89 -13.19 0.52
CA THR A 351 20.95 -12.33 1.04
C THR A 351 21.59 -12.87 2.33
N THR A 352 21.06 -13.95 2.94
CA THR A 352 21.64 -14.52 4.16
C THR A 352 22.90 -15.36 3.94
N ARG A 353 23.30 -15.68 2.70
CA ARG A 353 24.51 -16.47 2.41
C ARG A 353 25.75 -15.66 2.04
N SER A 354 25.67 -14.34 1.94
CA SER A 354 26.78 -13.49 1.49
C SER A 354 27.78 -13.09 2.59
N SER A 355 27.64 -13.57 3.82
CA SER A 355 28.51 -13.21 4.96
C SER A 355 29.55 -14.27 5.35
N VAL A 356 29.77 -15.30 4.53
CA VAL A 356 30.82 -16.31 4.80
C VAL A 356 31.83 -16.32 3.67
N ILE A 357 33.09 -16.07 4.03
CA ILE A 357 34.33 -15.95 3.21
C ILE A 357 34.53 -14.49 2.74
N ILE A 358 35.42 -13.67 3.33
CA ILE A 358 36.88 -13.86 3.48
C ILE A 358 37.35 -13.36 4.87
N ARG A 359 38.09 -14.21 5.59
CA ARG A 359 39.10 -13.80 6.57
C ARG A 359 40.48 -13.95 5.93
#